data_AF-A0A8D9ACL2-F1
#
_entry.id   AF-A0A8D9ACL2-F1
#
_cell.length_a   1.000
_cell.length_b   1.000
_cell.length_c   1.000
_cell.angle_alpha   90.00
_cell.angle_beta   90.00
_cell.angle_gamma   90.00
#
_symmetry.space_group_name_H-M   'P 1'
#
loop_
_entity.id
_entity.type
_entity.pdbx_description
1 polymer ?
#
loop_
_entity_poly.entity_id
_entity_poly.type
_entity_poly.pdbx_seq_one_letter_code
_entity_poly.pdbx_strand_id
1 'polypeptide(L)'
;MREMLTPTSALIGVGVKKDIALITDGRFSGGSHGFVVGHISPEAYNKGEISILFDNDLIMIDTINNNILFFVNKKKIELRKKFFFNYSKISYGILNLYRKMSMDSSTGANFSYE
;
A
#
# COMPACT_ATOMS: atom_id res chain seq x y z
N MET A 1 3.64 -8.83 -3.70
CA MET A 1 4.41 -7.58 -3.46
C MET A 1 5.47 -7.32 -4.57
N ARG A 2 5.05 -6.84 -5.76
CA ARG A 2 5.98 -6.55 -6.87
C ARG A 2 6.73 -5.23 -6.62
N GLU A 3 7.96 -5.13 -7.10
CA GLU A 3 8.73 -3.89 -7.13
C GLU A 3 8.33 -3.01 -8.33
N MET A 4 8.10 -1.72 -8.09
CA MET A 4 7.55 -0.79 -9.08
C MET A 4 8.49 0.39 -9.31
N LEU A 5 9.15 0.42 -10.47
CA LEU A 5 9.97 1.56 -10.93
C LEU A 5 9.14 2.59 -11.73
N THR A 6 8.14 2.12 -12.46
CA THR A 6 7.36 2.96 -13.38
C THR A 6 6.73 4.19 -12.69
N PRO A 7 6.09 4.07 -11.51
CA PRO A 7 5.48 5.23 -10.86
C PRO A 7 6.50 6.30 -10.44
N THR A 8 7.63 5.88 -9.87
CA THR A 8 8.68 6.81 -9.41
C THR A 8 9.36 7.50 -10.60
N SER A 9 9.69 6.74 -11.65
CA SER A 9 10.30 7.30 -12.88
C SER A 9 9.38 8.27 -13.63
N ALA A 10 8.06 8.02 -13.66
CA ALA A 10 7.09 8.89 -14.31
C ALA A 10 7.01 10.28 -13.64
N LEU A 11 7.00 10.33 -12.30
CA LEU A 11 7.00 11.61 -11.56
C LEU A 11 8.26 12.44 -11.83
N ILE A 12 9.41 11.77 -11.96
CA ILE A 12 10.66 12.44 -12.31
C ILE A 12 10.57 13.01 -13.73
N GLY A 13 10.04 12.24 -14.68
CA GLY A 13 9.89 12.65 -16.08
C GLY A 13 9.00 13.89 -16.25
N VAL A 14 7.96 14.05 -15.40
CA VAL A 14 7.06 15.22 -15.42
C VAL A 14 7.58 16.37 -14.53
N GLY A 15 8.66 16.17 -13.76
CA GLY A 15 9.31 17.21 -12.97
C GLY A 15 8.66 17.55 -11.63
N VAL A 16 7.62 16.82 -11.20
CA VAL A 16 6.80 17.09 -10.00
C VAL A 16 7.23 16.27 -8.77
N LYS A 17 8.47 15.80 -8.73
CA LYS A 17 8.98 14.82 -7.74
C LYS A 17 8.91 15.28 -6.27
N LYS A 18 8.84 16.59 -6.00
CA LYS A 18 8.80 17.12 -4.61
C LYS A 18 7.39 17.42 -4.11
N ASP A 19 6.41 17.46 -5.01
CA ASP A 19 5.06 17.91 -4.72
C ASP A 19 4.09 16.74 -4.49
N ILE A 20 4.50 15.54 -4.90
CA ILE A 20 3.67 14.33 -4.86
C ILE A 20 4.35 13.27 -3.98
N ALA A 21 3.59 12.74 -3.03
CA ALA A 21 3.96 11.56 -2.26
C ALA A 21 3.38 10.28 -2.89
N LEU A 22 4.13 9.18 -2.84
CA LEU A 22 3.69 7.86 -3.28
C LEU A 22 3.61 6.90 -2.11
N ILE A 23 2.51 6.14 -2.04
CA ILE A 23 2.24 5.19 -0.97
C ILE A 23 1.74 3.88 -1.59
N THR A 24 2.21 2.73 -1.09
CA THR A 24 1.76 1.42 -1.55
C THR A 24 1.93 0.32 -0.48
N ASP A 25 1.06 -0.68 -0.51
CA ASP A 25 1.25 -1.99 0.14
C ASP A 25 2.21 -2.91 -0.65
N GLY A 26 2.67 -2.47 -1.81
CA GLY A 26 3.72 -3.09 -2.61
C GLY A 26 5.13 -2.57 -2.29
N ARG A 27 5.98 -2.54 -3.31
CA ARG A 27 7.35 -2.03 -3.24
C ARG A 27 7.60 -1.02 -4.36
N PHE A 28 8.42 -0.01 -4.09
CA PHE A 28 8.95 0.89 -5.10
C PHE A 28 10.42 0.58 -5.40
N SER A 29 10.81 0.82 -6.65
CA SER A 29 12.21 0.74 -7.11
C SER A 29 12.71 2.13 -7.50
N GLY A 30 14.02 2.33 -7.42
CA GLY A 30 14.69 3.60 -7.76
C GLY A 30 14.95 4.50 -6.55
N GLY A 31 15.79 5.53 -6.76
CA GLY A 31 16.14 6.50 -5.72
C GLY A 31 14.92 7.26 -5.22
N SER A 32 14.81 7.43 -3.90
CA SER A 32 13.74 8.20 -3.26
C SER A 32 13.90 9.68 -3.56
N HIS A 33 13.17 10.17 -4.57
CA HIS A 33 13.06 11.58 -4.87
C HIS A 33 11.68 12.07 -4.43
N GLY A 34 11.54 12.40 -3.16
CA GLY A 34 10.27 12.74 -2.51
C GLY A 34 9.85 11.71 -1.45
N PHE A 35 8.62 11.84 -0.94
CA PHE A 35 8.06 10.87 -0.01
C PHE A 35 7.58 9.64 -0.76
N VAL A 36 8.29 8.52 -0.61
CA VAL A 36 7.96 7.25 -1.24
C VAL A 36 7.88 6.19 -0.15
N VAL A 37 6.68 5.73 0.16
CA VAL A 37 6.40 4.76 1.23
C VAL A 37 5.94 3.45 0.61
N GLY A 38 6.70 2.39 0.84
CA GLY A 38 6.29 1.02 0.53
C GLY A 38 5.94 0.23 1.80
N HIS A 39 5.55 -1.03 1.61
CA HIS A 39 5.30 -1.97 2.70
C HIS A 39 4.21 -1.54 3.69
N ILE A 40 3.20 -0.78 3.24
CA ILE A 40 2.04 -0.51 4.09
C ILE A 40 1.37 -1.83 4.48
N SER A 41 1.20 -1.99 5.78
CA SER A 41 0.65 -3.16 6.44
C SER A 41 -0.47 -2.74 7.42
N PRO A 42 -1.57 -3.51 7.52
CA PRO A 42 -1.90 -4.65 6.66
C PRO A 42 -2.14 -4.24 5.20
N GLU A 43 -1.83 -5.13 4.26
CA GLU A 43 -2.04 -4.85 2.84
C GLU A 43 -3.54 -4.71 2.48
N ALA A 44 -3.84 -4.11 1.32
CA ALA A 44 -5.21 -3.89 0.90
C ALA A 44 -6.01 -5.20 0.76
N TYR A 45 -5.33 -6.26 0.30
CA TYR A 45 -5.90 -7.60 0.17
C TYR A 45 -6.38 -8.18 1.52
N ASN A 46 -5.71 -7.82 2.62
CA ASN A 46 -6.02 -8.25 3.98
C ASN A 46 -6.94 -7.26 4.72
N LYS A 47 -7.64 -6.36 4.00
CA LYS A 47 -8.54 -5.34 4.58
C LYS A 47 -7.83 -4.31 5.47
N GLY A 48 -6.55 -4.05 5.22
CA GLY A 48 -5.83 -2.96 5.88
C GLY A 48 -6.43 -1.59 5.56
N GLU A 49 -6.04 -0.58 6.32
CA GLU A 49 -6.64 0.77 6.22
C GLU A 49 -6.42 1.42 4.85
N ILE A 50 -5.34 1.07 4.15
CA ILE A 50 -5.08 1.49 2.77
C ILE A 50 -6.20 1.08 1.81
N SER A 51 -6.94 0.00 2.10
CA SER A 51 -8.04 -0.50 1.26
C SER A 51 -9.32 0.34 1.31
N ILE A 52 -9.45 1.23 2.30
CA ILE A 52 -10.65 2.06 2.50
C ILE A 52 -10.40 3.53 2.19
N LEU A 53 -9.27 3.83 1.55
CA LEU A 53 -8.96 5.17 1.03
C LEU A 53 -9.66 5.37 -0.31
N PHE A 54 -10.16 6.59 -0.52
CA PHE A 54 -10.81 7.04 -1.74
C PHE A 54 -10.20 8.36 -2.19
N ASP A 55 -10.43 8.72 -3.46
CA ASP A 55 -9.98 9.99 -4.00
C ASP A 55 -10.39 11.17 -3.12
N ASN A 56 -9.47 12.11 -2.97
CA ASN A 56 -9.60 13.33 -2.15
C ASN A 56 -9.63 13.09 -0.62
N ASP A 57 -9.36 11.88 -0.13
CA ASP A 57 -9.07 11.70 1.29
C ASP A 57 -7.74 12.38 1.64
N LEU A 58 -7.71 13.07 2.79
CA LEU A 58 -6.50 13.71 3.29
C LEU A 58 -5.62 12.69 4.00
N ILE A 59 -4.36 12.64 3.58
CA ILE A 59 -3.31 11.80 4.17
C ILE A 59 -2.15 12.70 4.59
N MET A 60 -1.63 12.48 5.79
CA MET A 60 -0.43 13.15 6.30
C MET A 60 0.67 12.12 6.55
N ILE A 61 1.84 12.36 6.00
CA ILE A 61 3.07 11.61 6.28
C ILE A 61 3.90 12.47 7.22
N ASP A 62 4.06 12.01 8.45
CA ASP A 62 4.84 12.67 9.49
C ASP A 62 6.10 11.85 9.78
N THR A 63 7.23 12.30 9.23
CA THR A 63 8.54 11.64 9.42
C THR A 63 9.22 12.00 10.73
N ILE A 64 8.74 13.03 11.45
CA ILE A 64 9.27 13.37 12.77
C ILE A 64 8.73 12.36 13.79
N ASN A 65 7.43 12.06 13.70
CA ASN A 65 6.76 11.12 14.59
C ASN A 65 6.64 9.69 14.02
N ASN A 66 7.20 9.43 12.83
CA ASN A 66 7.13 8.15 12.11
C ASN A 66 5.70 7.62 11.92
N ASN A 67 4.76 8.51 11.58
CA ASN A 67 3.34 8.19 11.44
C ASN A 67 2.83 8.50 10.03
N ILE A 68 1.85 7.70 9.59
CA ILE A 68 1.01 8.02 8.43
C ILE A 68 -0.43 8.04 8.93
N LEU A 69 -1.09 9.16 8.73
CA LEU A 69 -2.44 9.41 9.24
C LEU A 69 -3.37 9.71 8.08
N PHE A 70 -4.59 9.17 8.14
CA PHE A 70 -5.66 9.50 7.20
C PHE A 70 -6.83 10.13 7.96
N PHE A 71 -7.40 11.20 7.41
CA PHE A 71 -8.42 12.00 8.08
C PHE A 71 -9.80 11.65 7.55
N VAL A 72 -10.34 10.51 7.99
CA VAL A 72 -11.67 10.03 7.61
C VAL A 72 -12.54 9.86 8.85
N ASN A 73 -13.76 10.38 8.81
CA ASN A 73 -14.71 10.25 9.92
C ASN A 73 -15.03 8.77 10.19
N LYS A 74 -15.13 8.37 11.47
CA LYS A 74 -15.51 7.02 11.91
C LYS A 74 -16.73 6.44 11.19
N LYS A 75 -17.78 7.24 10.98
CA LYS A 75 -18.98 6.79 10.24
C LYS A 75 -18.65 6.37 8.79
N LYS A 76 -17.77 7.14 8.11
CA LYS A 76 -17.31 6.81 6.76
C LYS A 76 -16.43 5.56 6.76
N ILE A 77 -15.54 5.42 7.74
CA ILE A 77 -14.69 4.23 7.90
C ILE A 77 -15.56 2.97 8.01
N GLU A 78 -16.57 2.98 8.89
CA GLU A 78 -17.48 1.83 9.05
C GLU A 78 -18.24 1.50 7.79
N LEU A 79 -18.78 2.51 7.10
CA LEU A 79 -19.45 2.34 5.81
C LEU A 79 -18.52 1.73 4.76
N ARG A 80 -17.32 2.29 4.59
CA ARG A 80 -16.35 1.80 3.60
C ARG A 80 -15.87 0.38 3.91
N LYS A 81 -15.66 0.04 5.19
CA LYS A 81 -15.34 -1.34 5.61
C LYS A 81 -16.48 -2.32 5.31
N LYS A 82 -17.75 -1.91 5.40
CA LYS A 82 -18.90 -2.76 5.03
C LYS A 82 -18.97 -3.03 3.53
N PHE A 83 -18.66 -2.04 2.71
CA PHE A 83 -18.67 -2.16 1.24
C PHE A 83 -17.32 -2.60 0.65
N PHE A 84 -16.36 -2.98 1.50
CA PHE A 84 -15.05 -3.41 1.02
C PHE A 84 -15.18 -4.66 0.15
N PHE A 85 -14.66 -4.57 -1.06
CA PHE A 85 -14.55 -5.68 -1.99
C PHE A 85 -13.10 -6.09 -2.13
N ASN A 86 -12.78 -7.34 -1.82
CA ASN A 86 -11.45 -7.87 -2.03
C ASN A 86 -11.25 -8.20 -3.50
N TYR A 87 -10.65 -7.28 -4.25
CA TYR A 87 -10.24 -7.57 -5.63
C TYR A 87 -9.05 -8.53 -5.62
N SER A 88 -9.32 -9.81 -5.84
CA SER A 88 -8.28 -10.83 -6.02
C SER A 88 -8.06 -11.10 -7.51
N LYS A 89 -6.82 -10.93 -7.98
CA LYS A 89 -6.44 -11.48 -9.28
C LYS A 89 -6.49 -13.00 -9.21
N ILE A 90 -6.95 -13.61 -10.30
CA ILE A 90 -6.85 -15.06 -10.45
C ILE A 90 -5.37 -15.43 -10.43
N SER A 91 -5.00 -16.38 -9.57
CA SER A 91 -3.64 -16.91 -9.51
C SER A 91 -3.67 -18.44 -9.51
N TYR A 92 -2.67 -19.02 -10.14
CA TYR A 92 -2.49 -20.46 -10.30
C TYR A 92 -1.09 -20.88 -9.86
N GLY A 93 -0.90 -22.18 -9.63
CA GLY A 93 0.39 -22.77 -9.30
C GLY A 93 1.08 -22.07 -8.12
N ILE A 94 2.36 -21.76 -8.31
CA ILE A 94 3.22 -21.16 -7.26
C ILE A 94 2.70 -19.82 -6.74
N LEU A 95 2.06 -19.00 -7.58
CA LEU A 95 1.52 -17.71 -7.15
C LEU A 95 0.29 -17.86 -6.25
N ASN A 96 -0.51 -18.92 -6.47
CA ASN A 96 -1.62 -19.23 -5.57
C ASN A 96 -1.11 -19.78 -4.23
N LEU A 97 -0.08 -20.62 -4.25
CA LEU A 97 0.57 -21.10 -3.03
C LEU A 97 1.18 -19.94 -2.24
N TYR A 98 1.95 -19.07 -2.92
CA TYR A 98 2.53 -17.87 -2.32
C TYR A 98 1.46 -17.00 -1.66
N ARG A 99 0.36 -16.71 -2.37
CA ARG A 99 -0.75 -15.91 -1.82
C ARG A 99 -1.37 -16.52 -0.56
N LYS A 100 -1.42 -17.85 -0.46
CA LYS A 100 -2.00 -18.54 0.70
C LYS A 100 -1.06 -18.60 1.91
N MET A 101 0.24 -18.73 1.65
CA MET A 101 1.23 -19.00 2.70
C MET A 101 2.04 -17.77 3.12
N SER A 102 2.09 -16.74 2.28
CA SER A 102 2.84 -15.52 2.60
C SER A 102 2.20 -14.79 3.76
N MET A 103 3.01 -14.49 4.76
CA MET A 103 2.68 -13.60 5.85
C MET A 103 2.79 -12.13 5.41
N ASP A 104 2.37 -11.25 6.31
CA ASP A 104 2.35 -9.81 6.08
C ASP A 104 3.77 -9.22 5.95
N SER A 105 3.90 -8.10 5.23
CA SER A 105 5.20 -7.44 5.01
C SER A 105 5.87 -6.94 6.29
N SER A 106 5.09 -6.66 7.34
CA SER A 106 5.61 -6.33 8.68
C SER A 106 6.44 -7.46 9.29
N THR A 107 6.20 -8.71 8.87
CA THR A 107 6.94 -9.91 9.27
C THR A 107 7.96 -10.38 8.23
N GLY A 108 8.27 -9.53 7.25
CA GLY A 108 9.23 -9.83 6.18
C GLY A 108 8.65 -10.64 5.02
N ALA A 109 7.32 -10.79 4.93
CA ALA A 109 6.66 -11.66 3.94
C ALA A 109 7.20 -13.11 3.97
N ASN A 110 7.49 -13.60 5.17
CA ASN A 110 7.86 -14.99 5.43
C ASN A 110 6.71 -15.94 5.07
N PHE A 111 7.00 -17.24 5.00
CA PHE A 111 5.98 -18.25 4.83
C PHE A 111 5.60 -18.85 6.19
N SER A 112 4.31 -18.94 6.47
CA SER A 112 3.81 -19.77 7.56
C SER A 112 3.92 -21.23 7.14
N TYR A 113 5.07 -21.85 7.39
CA TYR A 113 5.21 -23.30 7.37
C TYR A 113 4.72 -23.80 8.73
N GLU A 114 3.53 -24.42 8.74
CA GLU A 114 3.19 -25.44 9.74
C GLU A 114 3.83 -26.77 9.35
#